data_AF-A0A5C6CVX6-F1
#
_entry.id   AF-A0A5C6CVX6-F1
#
_cell.length_a   1.000
_cell.length_b   1.000
_cell.length_c   1.000
_cell.angle_alpha   90.00
_cell.angle_beta   90.00
_cell.angle_gamma   90.00
#
_symmetry.space_group_name_H-M   'P 1'
#
loop_
_entity.id
_entity.type
_entity.pdbx_description
1 polymer ?
#
loop_
_entity_poly.entity_id
_entity_poly.type
_entity_poly.pdbx_seq_one_letter_code
_entity_poly.pdbx_strand_id
1 'polypeptide(L)' 'MLDQNQYETGIKISDEEMARLNIRKAKFHGEWNYKISPLDNHKN' A
#
# COMPACT_ATOMS: atom_id res chain seq x y z
N MET A 1 -24.96 4.37 6.03
CA MET A 1 -24.22 5.06 7.10
C MET A 1 -22.92 5.54 6.47
N LEU A 2 -22.61 6.84 6.54
CA LEU A 2 -21.45 7.45 5.89
C LEU A 2 -20.31 7.57 6.91
N ASP A 3 -19.07 7.30 6.47
CA ASP A 3 -17.89 7.58 7.29
C ASP A 3 -17.70 9.11 7.43
N GLN A 4 -17.65 9.60 8.67
CA GLN A 4 -17.48 11.03 9.00
C GLN A 4 -16.04 11.37 9.41
N ASN A 5 -15.11 10.42 9.34
CA ASN A 5 -13.72 10.65 9.70
C ASN A 5 -13.07 11.71 8.79
N GLN A 6 -12.31 12.61 9.40
CA GLN A 6 -11.44 13.53 8.67
C GLN A 6 -10.10 12.84 8.41
N TYR A 7 -9.76 12.71 7.14
CA TYR A 7 -8.49 12.13 6.71
C TYR A 7 -7.52 13.25 6.39
N GLU A 8 -6.41 13.28 7.14
CA GLU A 8 -5.33 14.21 6.88
C GLU A 8 -4.72 13.95 5.51
N THR A 9 -4.43 15.01 4.76
CA THR A 9 -3.75 14.93 3.47
C THR A 9 -2.27 15.22 3.64
N GLY A 10 -1.43 14.62 2.79
CA GLY A 10 -0.04 15.06 2.64
C GLY A 10 1.00 14.40 3.54
N ILE A 11 0.74 13.21 4.10
CA ILE A 11 1.79 12.44 4.78
C ILE A 11 2.84 12.01 3.74
N LYS A 12 4.04 12.58 3.83
CA LYS A 12 5.20 12.16 3.04
C LYS A 12 5.88 10.98 3.73
N ILE A 13 6.10 9.92 2.98
CA ILE A 13 6.80 8.70 3.40
C ILE A 13 8.21 8.72 2.81
N SER A 14 9.19 8.18 3.52
CA SER A 14 10.58 8.10 3.04
C SER A 14 10.74 7.06 1.93
N ASP A 15 11.83 7.17 1.16
CA ASP A 15 12.13 6.18 0.12
C ASP A 15 12.39 4.79 0.73
N GLU A 16 13.02 4.74 1.91
CA GLU A 16 13.26 3.51 2.66
C GLU A 16 11.95 2.88 3.14
N GLU A 17 11.01 3.69 3.62
CA GLU A 17 9.68 3.23 4.01
C GLU A 17 8.91 2.66 2.82
N MET A 18 8.92 3.34 1.68
CA MET A 18 8.30 2.88 0.45
C MET A 18 8.94 1.57 -0.05
N ALA A 19 10.27 1.46 0.03
CA ALA A 19 11.02 0.28 -0.39
C ALA A 19 10.72 -0.96 0.47
N ARG A 20 10.24 -0.81 1.71
CA ARG A 20 9.84 -1.93 2.58
C ARG A 20 8.53 -2.58 2.17
N LEU A 21 7.72 -1.93 1.33
CA LEU A 21 6.47 -2.53 0.86
C LEU A 21 6.76 -3.77 0.01
N ASN A 22 6.04 -4.86 0.27
CA ASN A 22 6.04 -6.03 -0.61
C ASN A 22 5.14 -5.79 -1.84
N ILE A 23 5.44 -4.70 -2.55
CA ILE A 23 4.75 -4.30 -3.77
C ILE A 23 5.46 -4.88 -4.99
N ARG A 24 4.67 -5.36 -5.95
CA ARG A 24 5.13 -5.98 -7.18
C ARG A 24 4.27 -5.52 -8.34
N LYS A 25 4.86 -5.44 -9.53
CA LYS A 25 4.10 -5.16 -10.76
C LYS A 25 3.12 -6.31 -11.01
N ALA A 26 1.89 -5.95 -11.35
CA ALA A 26 0.83 -6.85 -11.77
C ALA A 26 0.56 -6.66 -13.27
N LYS A 27 -0.34 -7.47 -13.82
CA LYS A 27 -0.92 -7.17 -15.14
C LYS A 27 -1.68 -5.85 -15.05
N PHE A 28 -1.91 -5.23 -16.20
CA PHE A 28 -2.74 -4.03 -16.26
C PHE A 28 -4.21 -4.41 -16.13
N HIS A 29 -4.92 -3.77 -15.22
CA HIS A 29 -6.33 -4.02 -14.91
C HIS A 29 -7.21 -2.77 -15.15
N GLY A 30 -6.82 -1.92 -16.11
CA GLY A 30 -7.46 -0.63 -16.37
C GLY A 30 -6.78 0.48 -15.57
N GLU A 31 -7.22 0.72 -14.34
CA GLU A 31 -6.70 1.87 -13.58
C GLU A 31 -5.45 1.52 -12.75
N TRP A 32 -5.05 0.24 -12.67
CA TRP A 32 -3.96 -0.20 -11.81
C TRP A 32 -3.15 -1.36 -12.38
N ASN A 33 -1.88 -1.46 -11.95
CA ASN A 33 -0.91 -2.46 -12.40
C ASN A 33 0.11 -2.86 -11.33
N TYR A 34 -0.22 -2.73 -10.04
CA TYR A 34 0.60 -3.18 -8.93
C TYR A 34 -0.22 -4.02 -7.97
N LYS A 35 0.44 -4.93 -7.24
CA LYS A 35 -0.12 -5.72 -6.15
C LYS A 35 0.77 -5.61 -4.92
N ILE A 36 0.17 -5.59 -3.73
CA ILE A 36 0.87 -5.71 -2.46
C ILE A 36 0.57 -7.10 -1.89
N SER A 37 1.61 -7.83 -1.50
CA SER A 37 1.46 -9.14 -0.85
C SER A 37 1.75 -9.02 0.65
N PRO A 38 1.25 -9.95 1.49
CA PRO A 38 1.65 -9.99 2.89
C PRO A 38 3.17 -9.99 3.01
N LEU A 39 3.68 -9.30 4.03
CA LEU A 39 5.02 -9.58 4.51
C LEU A 39 4.93 -10.91 5.25
N ASP A 40 5.85 -11.84 5.00
CA ASP A 40 5.93 -13.11 5.72
C ASP A 40 6.29 -12.83 7.19
N ASN A 41 5.29 -12.42 7.96
CA ASN A 41 5.36 -12.16 9.39
C ASN A 41 4.72 -13.30 10.19
N HIS A 42 4.60 -14.49 9.59
CA HIS A 42 4.29 -15.71 10.33
C HIS A 42 5.43 -16.00 11.30
N LYS A 43 5.37 -15.37 12.48
CA LYS A 43 6.04 -15.86 13.67
C LYS A 43 5.35 -17.17 14.03
N ASN A 44 6.02 -18.29 13.75
CA ASN A 44 5.80 -19.51 14.52
C ASN A 44 6.38 -19.32 15.93
#